data_AF-A0A2Y9D4N6-F1
#
_entry.id   AF-A0A2Y9D4N6-F1
#
_cell.length_a   1.000
_cell.length_b   1.000
_cell.length_c   1.000
_cell.angle_alpha   90.00
_cell.angle_beta   90.00
_cell.angle_gamma   90.00
#
_symmetry.space_group_name_H-M   'P 1'
#
loop_
_entity.id
_entity.type
_entity.pdbx_description
1 polymer ?
#
loop_
_entity_poly.entity_id
_entity_poly.type
_entity_poly.pdbx_seq_one_letter_code
_entity_poly.pdbx_strand_id
1 'polypeptide(L)'
;MIKLLIGCIMISITLILGERPEWYPRNASLFEKACLVENDLRPDQWARMRTMHLEDTPAERAFLLCLVKTKNVFRPEKGFEAERLRLGLQQSIKADCDIEHIEHCKQMYGHLKPDDVMVFQIAKCVCDVKDEKCRKLIKNEL
;
A
#
# COMPACT_ATOMS: atom_id res chain seq x y z
N MET A 1 -34.35 8.94 27.01
CA MET A 1 -34.13 8.18 25.75
C MET A 1 -33.50 9.03 24.65
N ILE A 2 -34.04 10.20 24.29
CA ILE A 2 -33.45 11.10 23.26
C ILE A 2 -31.99 11.50 23.57
N LYS A 3 -31.65 11.76 24.83
CA LYS A 3 -30.27 12.11 25.25
C LYS A 3 -29.25 10.97 25.04
N LEU A 4 -29.68 9.70 25.12
CA LEU A 4 -28.83 8.53 24.86
C LEU A 4 -28.61 8.31 23.35
N LEU A 5 -29.65 8.54 22.54
CA LEU A 5 -29.59 8.49 21.08
C LEU A 5 -28.63 9.54 20.51
N ILE A 6 -28.67 10.79 21.01
CA ILE A 6 -27.74 11.86 20.58
C ILE A 6 -26.29 11.52 20.94
N GLY A 7 -26.05 10.88 22.10
CA GLY A 7 -24.72 10.42 22.51
C GLY A 7 -24.16 9.32 21.61
N CYS A 8 -24.97 8.32 21.23
CA CYS A 8 -24.56 7.27 20.29
C CYS A 8 -24.31 7.80 18.88
N ILE A 9 -25.08 8.80 18.43
CA ILE A 9 -24.87 9.45 17.13
C ILE A 9 -23.55 10.24 17.11
N MET A 10 -23.20 10.96 18.18
CA MET A 10 -21.93 11.71 18.26
C MET A 10 -20.68 10.81 18.28
N ILE A 11 -20.72 9.66 18.98
CA ILE A 11 -19.61 8.68 18.98
C ILE A 11 -19.43 8.02 17.61
N SER A 12 -20.53 7.84 16.88
CA SER A 12 -20.52 7.29 15.52
C SER A 12 -19.91 8.26 14.50
N ILE A 13 -20.09 9.57 14.69
CA ILE A 13 -19.60 10.61 13.76
C ILE A 13 -18.08 10.79 13.85
N THR A 14 -17.47 10.60 15.03
CA THR A 14 -16.00 10.71 15.17
C THR A 14 -15.22 9.57 14.51
N LEU A 15 -15.87 8.43 14.22
CA LEU A 15 -15.26 7.27 13.54
C LEU A 15 -15.24 7.37 12.00
N ILE A 16 -15.82 8.43 11.43
CA ILE A 16 -15.98 8.58 9.96
C ILE A 16 -14.90 9.49 9.35
N LEU A 17 -14.10 10.17 10.17
CA LEU A 17 -12.87 10.79 9.69
C LEU A 17 -11.86 9.67 9.48
N GLY A 18 -11.59 9.31 8.22
CA GLY A 18 -10.60 8.30 7.84
C GLY A 18 -9.21 8.67 8.35
N GLU A 19 -8.92 8.32 9.59
CA GLU A 19 -7.64 8.61 10.21
C GLU A 19 -6.56 7.73 9.58
N ARG A 20 -5.47 8.36 9.16
CA ARG A 20 -4.24 7.68 8.78
C ARG A 20 -3.84 6.74 9.94
N PRO A 21 -3.63 5.44 9.69
CA PRO A 21 -3.20 4.50 10.73
C PRO A 21 -1.93 4.99 11.43
N GLU A 22 -1.83 4.80 12.74
CA GLU A 22 -0.72 5.31 13.55
C GLU A 22 0.66 4.93 12.98
N TRP A 23 0.79 3.69 12.50
CA TRP A 23 2.01 3.12 11.92
C TRP A 23 2.41 3.70 10.55
N TYR A 24 1.48 4.29 9.80
CA TYR A 24 1.73 4.79 8.44
C TYR A 24 2.44 6.15 8.52
N PRO A 25 3.54 6.42 7.82
CA PRO A 25 4.29 7.67 8.02
C PRO A 25 3.46 8.93 7.72
N ARG A 26 3.53 9.95 8.60
CA ARG A 26 2.89 11.27 8.37
C ARG A 26 3.42 11.95 7.10
N ASN A 27 4.71 11.77 6.83
CA ASN A 27 5.41 12.35 5.68
C ASN A 27 5.63 11.31 4.56
N ALA A 28 4.64 10.44 4.30
CA ALA A 28 4.76 9.38 3.31
C ALA A 28 5.21 9.87 1.92
N SER A 29 4.76 11.06 1.50
CA SER A 29 5.14 11.68 0.22
C SER A 29 6.60 12.12 0.17
N LEU A 30 7.19 12.53 1.31
CA LEU A 30 8.61 12.87 1.40
C LEU A 30 9.46 11.61 1.24
N PHE A 31 9.06 10.53 1.89
CA PHE A 31 9.75 9.24 1.80
C PHE A 31 9.66 8.64 0.39
N GLU A 32 8.52 8.78 -0.27
CA GLU A 32 8.37 8.36 -1.66
C GLU A 32 9.32 9.12 -2.60
N LYS A 33 9.43 10.44 -2.44
CA LYS A 33 10.40 11.25 -3.17
C LYS A 33 11.84 10.83 -2.87
N ALA A 34 12.17 10.54 -1.62
CA ALA A 34 13.50 10.07 -1.24
C ALA A 34 13.83 8.72 -1.92
N CYS A 35 12.91 7.75 -1.87
CA CYS A 35 13.08 6.47 -2.54
C CYS A 35 13.22 6.62 -4.06
N LEU A 36 12.49 7.55 -4.70
CA LEU A 36 12.64 7.82 -6.14
C LEU A 36 14.06 8.30 -6.49
N VAL A 37 14.59 9.25 -5.70
CA VAL A 37 15.93 9.82 -5.91
C VAL A 37 17.02 8.79 -5.63
N GLU A 38 16.90 8.04 -4.54
CA GLU A 38 17.90 7.04 -4.13
C GLU A 38 18.05 5.90 -5.14
N ASN A 39 16.97 5.53 -5.84
CA ASN A 39 16.94 4.40 -6.76
C ASN A 39 16.97 4.81 -8.25
N ASP A 40 17.22 6.09 -8.54
CA ASP A 40 17.26 6.66 -9.90
C ASP A 40 16.06 6.25 -10.77
N LEU A 41 14.87 6.21 -10.16
CA LEU A 41 13.68 5.75 -10.85
C LEU A 41 13.18 6.84 -11.80
N ARG A 42 13.15 6.53 -13.09
CA ARG A 42 12.75 7.51 -14.09
C ARG A 42 11.27 7.90 -13.95
N PRO A 43 10.88 9.13 -14.32
CA PRO A 43 9.49 9.58 -14.22
C PRO A 43 8.48 8.71 -14.99
N ASP A 44 8.88 8.13 -16.13
CA ASP A 44 8.06 7.22 -16.94
C ASP A 44 7.81 5.88 -16.23
N GLN A 45 8.85 5.32 -15.62
CA GLN A 45 8.74 4.10 -14.79
C GLN A 45 7.81 4.35 -13.61
N TRP A 46 7.99 5.48 -12.91
CA TRP A 46 7.12 5.85 -11.80
C TRP A 46 5.65 6.02 -12.22
N ALA A 47 5.41 6.68 -13.36
CA ALA A 47 4.05 6.84 -13.89
C ALA A 47 3.39 5.48 -14.16
N ARG A 48 4.11 4.53 -14.77
CA ARG A 48 3.64 3.16 -14.99
C ARG A 48 3.35 2.42 -13.69
N MET A 49 4.26 2.47 -12.72
CA MET A 49 4.07 1.79 -11.43
C MET A 49 2.83 2.29 -10.69
N ARG A 50 2.52 3.60 -10.75
CA ARG A 50 1.27 4.15 -10.18
C ARG A 50 0.00 3.64 -10.85
N THR A 51 0.09 3.10 -12.06
CA THR A 51 -1.00 2.41 -12.75
C THR A 51 -0.98 0.90 -12.53
N MET A 52 -0.19 0.44 -11.55
CA MET A 52 0.00 -0.97 -11.20
C MET A 52 0.53 -1.79 -12.40
N HIS A 53 1.47 -1.22 -13.14
CA HIS A 53 2.25 -1.92 -14.16
C HIS A 53 3.71 -1.95 -13.71
N LEU A 54 4.15 -3.11 -13.23
CA LEU A 54 5.50 -3.33 -12.70
C LEU A 54 6.35 -4.09 -13.72
N GLU A 55 7.59 -3.66 -13.90
CA GLU A 55 8.61 -4.34 -14.69
C GLU A 55 9.70 -4.86 -13.79
N ASP A 56 10.21 -6.04 -14.12
CA ASP A 56 11.19 -6.72 -13.30
C ASP A 56 12.61 -6.17 -13.53
N THR A 57 12.86 -4.98 -12.99
CA THR A 57 14.15 -4.29 -13.11
C THR A 57 14.77 -4.04 -11.73
N PRO A 58 16.11 -4.00 -11.60
CA PRO A 58 16.77 -3.71 -10.33
C PRO A 58 16.28 -2.41 -9.68
N ALA A 59 16.07 -1.35 -10.47
CA ALA A 59 15.59 -0.06 -9.98
C ALA A 59 14.16 -0.15 -9.40
N GLU A 60 13.23 -0.83 -10.10
CA GLU A 60 11.87 -1.00 -9.60
C GLU A 60 11.80 -1.88 -8.34
N ARG A 61 12.58 -2.98 -8.29
CA ARG A 61 12.68 -3.83 -7.10
C ARG A 61 13.20 -3.05 -5.89
N ALA A 62 14.29 -2.31 -6.07
CA ALA A 62 14.93 -1.55 -5.00
C ALA A 62 14.03 -0.40 -4.52
N PHE A 63 13.38 0.31 -5.46
CA PHE A 63 12.38 1.32 -5.15
C PHE A 63 11.19 0.76 -4.35
N LEU A 64 10.62 -0.37 -4.78
CA LEU A 64 9.51 -1.02 -4.05
C LEU A 64 9.94 -1.42 -2.64
N LEU A 65 11.12 -2.03 -2.49
CA LEU A 65 11.68 -2.38 -1.19
C LEU A 65 11.82 -1.16 -0.28
N CYS A 66 12.36 -0.05 -0.80
CA CYS A 66 12.48 1.22 -0.07
C CYS A 66 11.12 1.72 0.41
N LEU A 67 10.11 1.72 -0.48
CA LEU A 67 8.75 2.15 -0.13
C LEU A 67 8.13 1.29 0.96
N VAL A 68 8.17 -0.03 0.83
CA VAL A 68 7.51 -0.92 1.79
C VAL A 68 8.20 -0.91 3.15
N LYS A 69 9.53 -0.73 3.19
CA LYS A 69 10.26 -0.54 4.45
C LYS A 69 9.85 0.77 5.12
N THR A 70 9.89 1.86 4.37
CA THR A 70 9.64 3.19 4.94
C THR A 70 8.18 3.40 5.35
N LYS A 71 7.24 2.77 4.63
CA LYS A 71 5.82 2.73 4.98
C LYS A 71 5.49 1.65 6.01
N ASN A 72 6.48 0.94 6.58
CA ASN A 72 6.30 -0.16 7.54
C ASN A 72 5.39 -1.29 7.04
N VAL A 73 5.29 -1.51 5.72
CA VAL A 73 4.59 -2.65 5.11
C VAL A 73 5.45 -3.91 5.17
N PHE A 74 6.77 -3.75 5.03
CA PHE A 74 7.74 -4.81 5.25
C PHE A 74 8.66 -4.41 6.40
N ARG A 75 8.82 -5.32 7.36
CA ARG A 75 9.73 -5.17 8.49
C ARG A 75 10.63 -6.40 8.55
N PRO A 76 11.96 -6.30 8.47
CA PRO A 76 12.85 -7.46 8.42
C PRO A 76 12.58 -8.50 9.52
N GLU A 77 12.21 -8.03 10.71
CA GLU A 77 11.93 -8.86 11.89
C GLU A 77 10.51 -9.44 11.95
N LYS A 78 9.57 -8.92 11.16
CA LYS A 78 8.15 -9.35 11.16
C LYS A 78 7.64 -9.85 9.81
N GLY A 79 8.42 -9.69 8.75
CA GLY A 79 8.03 -10.02 7.39
C GLY A 79 7.11 -8.99 6.74
N PHE A 80 6.42 -9.43 5.70
CA PHE A 80 5.49 -8.63 4.91
C PHE A 80 4.09 -8.60 5.56
N GLU A 81 3.47 -7.43 5.64
CA GLU A 81 2.16 -7.22 6.29
C GLU A 81 1.09 -6.85 5.26
N ALA A 82 0.25 -7.82 4.90
CA ALA A 82 -0.77 -7.66 3.84
C ALA A 82 -1.74 -6.50 4.09
N GLU A 83 -2.25 -6.39 5.32
CA GLU A 83 -3.20 -5.33 5.67
C GLU A 83 -2.58 -3.93 5.55
N ARG A 84 -1.28 -3.81 5.85
CA ARG A 84 -0.55 -2.57 5.67
C ARG A 84 -0.32 -2.25 4.20
N LEU A 85 -0.08 -3.27 3.36
CA LEU A 85 -0.04 -3.06 1.91
C LEU A 85 -1.38 -2.54 1.41
N ARG A 86 -2.50 -3.18 1.77
CA ARG A 86 -3.85 -2.77 1.37
C ARG A 86 -4.12 -1.30 1.70
N LEU A 87 -3.89 -0.92 2.96
CA LEU A 87 -4.03 0.46 3.41
C LEU A 87 -3.05 1.40 2.69
N GLY A 88 -1.82 0.97 2.43
CA GLY A 88 -0.83 1.72 1.67
C GLY A 88 -1.25 2.00 0.22
N LEU A 89 -1.89 1.04 -0.44
CA LEU A 89 -2.45 1.18 -1.80
C LEU A 89 -3.63 2.14 -1.82
N GLN A 90 -4.53 2.05 -0.83
CA GLN A 90 -5.64 2.98 -0.66
C GLN A 90 -5.15 4.41 -0.48
N GLN A 91 -4.08 4.61 0.31
CA GLN A 91 -3.52 5.94 0.55
C GLN A 91 -2.76 6.48 -0.66
N SER A 92 -1.89 5.67 -1.27
CA SER A 92 -0.91 6.12 -2.28
C SER A 92 -1.51 6.25 -3.69
N ILE A 93 -2.29 5.28 -4.14
CA ILE A 93 -2.82 5.23 -5.52
C ILE A 93 -4.35 5.16 -5.59
N LYS A 94 -5.03 5.28 -4.43
CA LYS A 94 -6.49 5.19 -4.32
C LYS A 94 -7.03 3.88 -4.87
N ALA A 95 -6.36 2.77 -4.58
CA ALA A 95 -6.81 1.42 -4.91
C ALA A 95 -7.14 0.65 -3.63
N ASP A 96 -8.33 0.08 -3.57
CA ASP A 96 -8.73 -0.86 -2.52
C ASP A 96 -8.68 -2.28 -3.08
N CYS A 97 -7.72 -3.06 -2.63
CA CYS A 97 -7.46 -4.41 -3.13
C CYS A 97 -7.95 -5.47 -2.13
N ASP A 98 -8.44 -6.58 -2.65
CA ASP A 98 -8.88 -7.76 -1.90
C ASP A 98 -7.77 -8.26 -0.97
N ILE A 99 -8.03 -8.27 0.34
CA ILE A 99 -7.07 -8.67 1.36
C ILE A 99 -6.72 -10.16 1.25
N GLU A 100 -7.68 -11.01 0.86
CA GLU A 100 -7.44 -12.44 0.72
C GLU A 100 -6.44 -12.70 -0.42
N HIS A 101 -6.56 -11.94 -1.51
CA HIS A 101 -5.61 -11.98 -2.62
C HIS A 101 -4.21 -11.54 -2.20
N ILE A 102 -4.11 -10.46 -1.40
CA ILE A 102 -2.80 -9.99 -0.91
C ILE A 102 -2.16 -11.03 0.02
N GLU A 103 -2.91 -11.62 0.94
CA GLU A 103 -2.39 -12.70 1.80
C GLU A 103 -1.98 -13.93 1.00
N HIS A 104 -2.73 -14.29 -0.06
CA HIS A 104 -2.33 -15.36 -0.97
C HIS A 104 -0.98 -15.06 -1.65
N CYS A 105 -0.79 -13.86 -2.20
CA CYS A 105 0.48 -13.44 -2.80
C CYS A 105 1.64 -13.49 -1.79
N LYS A 106 1.39 -13.03 -0.55
CA LYS A 106 2.37 -13.12 0.54
C LYS A 106 2.71 -14.57 0.90
N GLN A 107 1.73 -15.48 0.96
CA GLN A 107 1.99 -16.90 1.23
C GLN A 107 2.83 -17.53 0.13
N MET A 108 2.52 -17.22 -1.14
CA MET A 108 3.26 -17.76 -2.28
C MET A 108 4.70 -17.28 -2.36
N TYR A 109 4.96 -16.00 -2.05
CA TYR A 109 6.26 -15.39 -2.33
C TYR A 109 7.04 -14.90 -1.10
N GLY A 110 6.43 -14.87 0.08
CA GLY A 110 7.00 -14.29 1.31
C GLY A 110 8.23 -15.02 1.88
N HIS A 111 8.56 -16.19 1.34
CA HIS A 111 9.76 -16.95 1.70
C HIS A 111 10.96 -16.63 0.79
N LEU A 112 10.76 -15.88 -0.30
CA LEU A 112 11.81 -15.60 -1.27
C LEU A 112 12.89 -14.69 -0.69
N LYS A 113 14.10 -14.85 -1.23
CA LYS A 113 15.25 -13.97 -1.02
C LYS A 113 15.92 -13.70 -2.37
N PRO A 114 16.59 -12.55 -2.54
CA PRO A 114 16.69 -11.42 -1.61
C PRO A 114 15.37 -10.66 -1.37
N ASP A 115 15.31 -9.79 -0.36
CA ASP A 115 14.06 -9.12 0.08
C ASP A 115 13.40 -8.28 -1.02
N ASP A 116 14.20 -7.68 -1.90
CA ASP A 116 13.73 -6.90 -3.05
C ASP A 116 13.01 -7.79 -4.07
N VAL A 117 13.49 -9.01 -4.30
CA VAL A 117 12.83 -10.02 -5.14
C VAL A 117 11.50 -10.46 -4.50
N MET A 118 11.50 -10.76 -3.20
CA MET A 118 10.27 -11.12 -2.48
C MET A 118 9.21 -10.02 -2.59
N VAL A 119 9.59 -8.77 -2.27
CA VAL A 119 8.68 -7.62 -2.32
C VAL A 119 8.14 -7.42 -3.73
N PHE A 120 9.00 -7.51 -4.74
CA PHE A 120 8.59 -7.38 -6.13
C PHE A 120 7.58 -8.46 -6.53
N GLN A 121 7.85 -9.74 -6.21
CA GLN A 121 6.95 -10.84 -6.59
C GLN A 121 5.59 -10.72 -5.90
N ILE A 122 5.56 -10.33 -4.62
CA ILE A 122 4.29 -10.04 -3.92
C ILE A 122 3.55 -8.89 -4.61
N ALA A 123 4.23 -7.77 -4.88
CA ALA A 123 3.61 -6.61 -5.51
C ALA A 123 3.11 -6.93 -6.93
N LYS A 124 3.88 -7.68 -7.70
CA LYS A 124 3.51 -8.13 -9.05
C LYS A 124 2.28 -9.04 -9.02
N CYS A 125 2.24 -10.03 -8.12
CA CYS A 125 1.08 -10.89 -7.93
C CYS A 125 -0.20 -10.11 -7.60
N VAL A 126 -0.11 -9.05 -6.80
CA VAL A 126 -1.25 -8.16 -6.50
C VAL A 126 -1.66 -7.36 -7.75
N CYS A 127 -0.69 -6.89 -8.54
CA CYS A 127 -0.93 -6.05 -9.71
C CYS A 127 -1.44 -6.81 -10.95
N ASP A 128 -1.05 -8.06 -11.12
CA ASP A 128 -1.36 -8.86 -12.32
C ASP A 128 -2.88 -9.13 -12.49
N VAL A 129 -3.66 -9.05 -11.40
CA VAL A 129 -5.13 -9.22 -11.41
C VAL A 129 -5.87 -7.96 -10.92
N LYS A 130 -5.26 -6.78 -11.06
CA LYS A 130 -5.79 -5.53 -10.50
C LYS A 130 -7.23 -5.22 -10.92
N ASP A 131 -7.62 -5.55 -12.15
CA ASP A 131 -8.95 -5.21 -12.67
C ASP A 131 -10.06 -6.08 -12.05
N GLU A 132 -9.69 -7.24 -11.50
CA GLU A 132 -10.60 -8.17 -10.83
C GLU A 132 -10.57 -7.99 -9.30
N LYS A 133 -9.39 -7.74 -8.75
CA LYS A 133 -9.13 -7.80 -7.30
C LYS A 133 -8.90 -6.43 -6.67
N CYS A 134 -8.84 -5.35 -7.44
CA CYS A 134 -8.68 -4.00 -6.92
C CYS A 134 -9.74 -3.04 -7.47
N ARG A 135 -10.32 -2.23 -6.60
CA ARG A 135 -11.26 -1.17 -6.95
C ARG A 135 -10.58 0.18 -6.85
N LYS A 136 -10.67 0.99 -7.90
CA LYS A 136 -10.29 2.40 -7.82
C LYS A 136 -11.28 3.17 -6.96
N LEU A 137 -10.78 3.78 -5.89
CA LEU A 137 -11.54 4.70 -5.05
C LEU A 137 -11.66 6.03 -5.79
N ILE A 138 -12.82 6.25 -6.40
CA ILE A 138 -13.19 7.56 -6.93
C ILE A 138 -13.44 8.46 -5.72
N LYS A 139 -12.76 9.61 -5.65
CA LYS A 139 -13.16 10.66 -4.71
C LYS A 139 -14.55 11.12 -5.10
N ASN A 140 -15.58 10.65 -4.39
CA ASN A 140 -16.76 11.48 -4.21
C ASN A 140 -16.33 12.55 -3.21
N GLU A 141 -15.96 13.71 -3.73
CA GLU A 141 -15.86 14.92 -2.94
C GLU A 141 -17.28 15.23 -2.45
N LEU A 142 -17.54 14.90 -1.18
CA LEU A 142 -18.62 15.50 -0.40
C LEU A 142 -18.11 16.81 0.20
#